data_AF-A0A3B9C4M9-F1
#
_entry.id   AF-A0A3B9C4M9-F1
#
_cell.length_a   1.000
_cell.length_b   1.000
_cell.length_c   1.000
_cell.angle_alpha   90.00
_cell.angle_beta   90.00
_cell.angle_gamma   90.00
#
_symmetry.space_group_name_H-M   'P 1'
#
loop_
_entity.id
_entity.type
_entity.pdbx_description
1 polymer ?
#
loop_
_entity_poly.entity_id
_entity_poly.type
_entity_poly.pdbx_seq_one_letter_code
_entity_poly.pdbx_strand_id
1 'polypeptide(L)'
;HAKSDADHIRAIRQSLKKKKIHIGKFIRVACPAGGTSLMGQRIENYFNVLINVLSIPFGSKASPLVSICKEMIAEIVNSKNETNVLPGLESMNPESLFIKVLRSPGEMSSENPYGLFQNRIAVISGNGALSISLGGLSILLSKMLFQAKNDLIVNTNSMYLGLMRQNPVQYFFDEGTEVNHFSYFKNKKTQDAIAAALNAKSELIPSFAEYRRGSADETVRGILGIEYGRIFNDQVSGKKPIIVLIPGIMGSVLEKNKSLIWLHYLRMMMGDLSQLDINEENIEATGLIKTSYKKLTDYLSDSFDVVTFPYDWRKSVAQAGVRLDEVMQRLSKYKQTVHIIAHSMGGLVARDFIFRNPQLWKELNKRPQFRFIMLGTPWMGAYRIPYVLSGKDCMVKLLVKI
;
A
#
# COMPACT_ATOMS: atom_id res chain seq x y z
N HIS A 1 -24.12 -11.58 -27.21
CA HIS A 1 -24.15 -10.71 -26.01
C HIS A 1 -23.46 -9.37 -26.25
N ALA A 2 -22.16 -9.29 -26.53
CA ALA A 2 -21.48 -8.01 -26.85
C ALA A 2 -22.17 -7.14 -27.93
N LYS A 3 -22.79 -7.77 -28.94
CA LYS A 3 -23.57 -7.08 -29.98
C LYS A 3 -24.84 -6.39 -29.42
N SER A 4 -25.53 -7.06 -28.49
CA SER A 4 -26.72 -6.52 -27.79
C SER A 4 -26.34 -5.36 -26.87
N ASP A 5 -25.25 -5.48 -26.11
CA ASP A 5 -24.77 -4.40 -25.23
C ASP A 5 -24.32 -3.17 -26.02
N ALA A 6 -23.66 -3.38 -27.16
CA ALA A 6 -23.30 -2.29 -28.06
C ALA A 6 -24.54 -1.57 -28.61
N ASP A 7 -25.60 -2.31 -28.93
CA ASP A 7 -26.86 -1.72 -29.40
C ASP A 7 -27.58 -0.95 -28.29
N HIS A 8 -27.59 -1.46 -27.06
CA HIS A 8 -28.09 -0.72 -25.88
C HIS A 8 -27.29 0.56 -25.63
N ILE A 9 -25.95 0.51 -25.68
CA ILE A 9 -25.09 1.69 -25.53
C ILE A 9 -25.39 2.73 -26.62
N ARG A 10 -25.59 2.30 -27.87
CA ARG A 10 -25.99 3.19 -28.98
C ARG A 10 -27.36 3.81 -28.73
N ALA A 11 -28.34 3.02 -28.30
CA ALA A 11 -29.69 3.51 -27.99
C ALA A 11 -29.69 4.52 -26.84
N ILE A 12 -28.92 4.27 -25.78
CA ILE A 12 -28.69 5.22 -24.67
C ILE A 12 -28.06 6.50 -25.21
N ARG A 13 -27.01 6.41 -26.02
CA ARG A 13 -26.34 7.58 -26.61
C ARG A 13 -27.29 8.41 -27.49
N GLN A 14 -28.11 7.77 -28.31
CA GLN A 14 -29.13 8.45 -29.14
C GLN A 14 -30.18 9.15 -28.27
N SER A 15 -30.63 8.50 -27.20
CA SER A 15 -31.59 9.08 -26.25
C SER A 15 -31.00 10.27 -25.50
N LEU A 16 -29.73 10.18 -25.09
CA LEU A 16 -29.02 11.27 -24.41
C LEU A 16 -28.84 12.50 -25.30
N LYS A 17 -28.59 12.33 -26.61
CA LYS A 17 -28.50 13.47 -27.56
C LYS A 17 -29.76 14.34 -27.57
N LYS A 18 -30.93 13.75 -27.29
CA LYS A 18 -32.22 14.45 -27.26
C LYS A 18 -32.51 15.14 -25.93
N LYS A 19 -31.68 14.91 -24.89
CA LYS A 19 -31.88 15.46 -23.55
C LYS A 19 -30.79 16.47 -23.22
N LYS A 20 -31.17 17.59 -22.59
CA LYS A 20 -30.23 18.56 -22.02
C LYS A 20 -29.94 18.20 -20.56
N ILE A 21 -29.17 17.14 -20.33
CA ILE A 21 -28.76 16.72 -18.98
C ILE A 21 -27.44 17.39 -18.63
N HIS A 22 -27.42 18.15 -17.54
CA HIS A 22 -26.20 18.72 -16.98
C HIS A 22 -25.87 18.03 -15.66
N ILE A 23 -24.71 17.37 -15.60
CA ILE A 23 -24.21 16.75 -14.37
C ILE A 23 -23.34 17.78 -13.65
N GLY A 24 -23.93 18.50 -12.69
CA GLY A 24 -23.23 19.55 -11.95
C GLY A 24 -22.18 18.99 -10.99
N LYS A 25 -22.57 18.05 -10.13
CA LYS A 25 -21.67 17.44 -9.13
C LYS A 25 -21.78 15.93 -9.16
N PHE A 26 -20.63 15.27 -9.02
CA PHE A 26 -20.55 13.82 -8.93
C PHE A 26 -19.84 13.42 -7.64
N ILE A 27 -20.58 12.78 -6.74
CA ILE A 27 -20.10 12.35 -5.42
C ILE A 27 -20.13 10.83 -5.38
N ARG A 28 -19.01 10.22 -5.03
CA ARG A 28 -18.90 8.78 -4.80
C ARG A 28 -18.72 8.50 -3.32
N VAL A 29 -19.47 7.54 -2.80
CA VAL A 29 -19.35 7.08 -1.42
C VAL A 29 -18.97 5.61 -1.47
N ALA A 30 -17.83 5.24 -0.87
CA ALA A 30 -17.34 3.86 -0.81
C ALA A 30 -17.31 3.11 -2.16
N CYS A 31 -17.22 3.84 -3.27
CA CYS A 31 -17.37 3.26 -4.61
C CYS A 31 -16.16 2.37 -4.95
N PRO A 32 -16.33 1.10 -5.37
CA PRO A 32 -15.22 0.22 -5.77
C PRO A 32 -14.71 0.57 -7.18
N ALA A 33 -14.30 1.82 -7.40
CA ALA A 33 -13.99 2.35 -8.73
C ALA A 33 -12.74 1.73 -9.38
N GLY A 34 -11.84 1.16 -8.58
CA GLY A 34 -10.74 0.31 -9.05
C GLY A 34 -10.97 -1.18 -8.78
N GLY A 35 -12.20 -1.59 -8.47
CA GLY A 35 -12.58 -2.92 -8.02
C GLY A 35 -12.31 -3.17 -6.53
N THR A 36 -12.55 -4.37 -6.06
CA THR A 36 -12.24 -4.79 -4.68
C THR A 36 -11.46 -6.08 -4.66
N SER A 37 -10.47 -6.19 -3.75
CA SER A 37 -9.78 -7.47 -3.54
C SER A 37 -10.70 -8.59 -3.09
N LEU A 38 -11.89 -8.26 -2.57
CA LEU A 38 -12.95 -9.22 -2.27
C LEU A 38 -13.34 -10.03 -3.51
N MET A 39 -13.45 -9.38 -4.67
CA MET A 39 -13.84 -9.98 -5.95
C MET A 39 -12.64 -10.46 -6.79
N GLY A 40 -11.42 -10.41 -6.21
CA GLY A 40 -10.23 -10.96 -6.84
C GLY A 40 -10.06 -12.47 -6.59
N GLN A 41 -8.84 -12.97 -6.80
CA GLN A 41 -8.48 -14.39 -6.56
C GLN A 41 -8.68 -14.86 -5.11
N ARG A 42 -9.01 -13.96 -4.17
CA ARG A 42 -9.11 -14.23 -2.74
C ARG A 42 -10.56 -14.39 -2.25
N ILE A 43 -11.54 -14.34 -3.16
CA ILE A 43 -12.95 -14.48 -2.83
C ILE A 43 -13.25 -15.81 -2.11
N GLU A 44 -12.61 -16.90 -2.54
CA GLU A 44 -12.71 -18.23 -1.92
C GLU A 44 -12.18 -18.22 -0.48
N ASN A 45 -11.06 -17.53 -0.22
CA ASN A 45 -10.50 -17.41 1.12
C ASN A 45 -11.42 -16.61 2.04
N TYR A 46 -12.05 -15.54 1.54
CA TYR A 46 -13.03 -14.77 2.29
C TYR A 46 -14.25 -15.61 2.64
N PHE A 47 -14.79 -16.35 1.67
CA PHE A 47 -15.97 -17.17 1.89
C PHE A 47 -15.70 -18.37 2.80
N ASN A 48 -14.54 -19.02 2.68
CA ASN A 48 -14.13 -20.07 3.61
C ASN A 48 -14.07 -19.55 5.05
N VAL A 49 -13.52 -18.36 5.23
CA VAL A 49 -13.50 -17.67 6.52
C VAL A 49 -14.93 -17.37 7.01
N LEU A 50 -15.79 -16.81 6.17
CA LEU A 50 -17.18 -16.46 6.52
C LEU A 50 -17.97 -17.71 6.93
N ILE A 51 -17.85 -18.80 6.17
CA ILE A 51 -18.46 -20.10 6.42
C ILE A 51 -18.02 -20.65 7.79
N ASN A 52 -16.72 -20.54 8.09
CA ASN A 52 -16.17 -21.01 9.37
C ASN A 52 -16.70 -20.17 10.54
N VAL A 53 -16.75 -18.84 10.41
CA VAL A 53 -17.30 -17.94 11.43
C VAL A 53 -18.78 -18.22 11.68
N LEU A 54 -19.58 -18.40 10.62
CA LEU A 54 -21.00 -18.76 10.73
C LEU A 54 -21.21 -20.12 11.42
N SER A 55 -20.20 -21.00 11.42
CA SER A 55 -20.28 -22.31 12.05
C SER A 55 -19.91 -22.28 13.55
N ILE A 56 -19.30 -21.20 14.07
CA ILE A 56 -18.85 -21.09 15.48
C ILE A 56 -20.01 -21.08 16.49
N PRO A 57 -21.10 -20.29 16.32
CA PRO A 57 -22.17 -20.21 17.32
C PRO A 57 -23.07 -21.46 17.35
N PHE A 58 -23.09 -22.24 16.26
CA PHE A 58 -24.07 -23.33 16.06
C PHE A 58 -23.46 -24.74 16.25
N GLY A 59 -22.15 -24.85 16.47
CA GLY A 59 -21.45 -26.13 16.58
C GLY A 59 -21.42 -26.93 15.27
N SER A 60 -20.78 -28.11 15.29
CA SER A 60 -20.60 -28.99 14.12
C SER A 60 -21.90 -29.59 13.54
N LYS A 61 -23.06 -29.29 14.12
CA LYS A 61 -24.37 -29.57 13.53
C LYS A 61 -24.85 -28.32 12.81
N ALA A 62 -24.63 -28.28 11.50
CA ALA A 62 -25.11 -27.18 10.66
C ALA A 62 -26.64 -27.05 10.84
N SER A 63 -27.10 -25.91 11.34
CA SER A 63 -28.52 -25.58 11.27
C SER A 63 -28.92 -25.51 9.78
N PRO A 64 -30.17 -25.84 9.41
CA PRO A 64 -30.61 -25.75 8.01
C PRO A 64 -30.31 -24.40 7.36
N LEU A 65 -30.39 -23.32 8.14
CA LEU A 65 -30.04 -21.96 7.72
C LEU A 65 -28.56 -21.81 7.34
N VAL A 66 -27.66 -22.42 8.13
CA VAL A 66 -26.21 -22.42 7.83
C VAL A 66 -25.92 -23.22 6.57
N SER A 67 -26.61 -24.35 6.32
CA SER A 67 -26.46 -25.12 5.08
C SER A 67 -26.86 -24.30 3.86
N ILE A 68 -28.02 -23.66 3.91
CA ILE A 68 -28.54 -22.79 2.84
C ILE A 68 -27.54 -21.65 2.57
N CYS A 69 -27.01 -21.00 3.60
CA CYS A 69 -26.00 -19.97 3.42
C CYS A 69 -24.72 -20.49 2.78
N LYS A 70 -24.26 -21.70 3.15
CA LYS A 70 -23.07 -22.33 2.53
C LYS A 70 -23.29 -22.64 1.05
N GLU A 71 -24.45 -23.21 0.70
CA GLU A 71 -24.82 -23.52 -0.69
C GLU A 71 -24.92 -22.25 -1.53
N MET A 72 -25.59 -21.21 -1.03
CA MET A 72 -25.69 -19.91 -1.70
C MET A 72 -24.30 -19.29 -1.93
N ILE A 73 -23.42 -19.32 -0.92
CA ILE A 73 -22.05 -18.82 -1.03
C ILE A 73 -21.26 -19.62 -2.07
N ALA A 74 -21.37 -20.95 -2.07
CA ALA A 74 -20.69 -21.82 -3.02
C ALA A 74 -21.13 -21.52 -4.46
N GLU A 75 -22.43 -21.33 -4.68
CA GLU A 75 -22.97 -20.99 -6.00
C GLU A 75 -22.46 -19.62 -6.48
N ILE A 76 -22.45 -18.61 -5.60
CA ILE A 76 -21.86 -17.30 -5.92
C ILE A 76 -20.39 -17.42 -6.31
N VAL A 77 -19.62 -18.28 -5.64
CA VAL A 77 -18.21 -18.53 -5.98
C VAL A 77 -18.06 -19.23 -7.31
N ASN A 78 -18.94 -20.18 -7.64
CA ASN A 78 -18.91 -20.91 -8.90
C ASN A 78 -19.28 -19.99 -10.07
N SER A 79 -20.32 -19.18 -9.93
CA SER A 79 -20.81 -18.28 -10.98
C SER A 79 -20.13 -16.91 -10.99
N LYS A 80 -19.11 -16.65 -10.16
CA LYS A 80 -18.47 -15.33 -10.01
C LYS A 80 -17.90 -14.76 -11.32
N ASN A 81 -17.49 -15.63 -12.24
CA ASN A 81 -16.92 -15.26 -13.54
C ASN A 81 -18.00 -15.23 -14.65
N GLU A 82 -19.24 -15.62 -14.33
CA GLU A 82 -20.36 -15.63 -15.27
C GLU A 82 -21.05 -14.28 -15.26
N THR A 83 -20.61 -13.40 -16.16
CA THR A 83 -21.12 -12.03 -16.27
C THR A 83 -22.62 -11.93 -16.56
N ASN A 84 -23.21 -12.98 -17.15
CA ASN A 84 -24.65 -13.07 -17.40
C ASN A 84 -25.47 -13.36 -16.14
N VAL A 85 -24.85 -13.96 -15.12
CA VAL A 85 -25.51 -14.35 -13.86
C VAL A 85 -25.27 -13.29 -12.79
N LEU A 86 -24.02 -12.80 -12.67
CA LEU A 86 -23.61 -11.85 -11.63
C LEU A 86 -22.92 -10.60 -12.21
N PRO A 87 -23.59 -9.81 -13.08
CA PRO A 87 -22.98 -8.63 -13.72
C PRO A 87 -22.51 -7.57 -12.72
N GLY A 88 -23.16 -7.49 -11.56
CA GLY A 88 -22.75 -6.60 -10.48
C GLY A 88 -21.38 -6.96 -9.89
N LEU A 89 -21.06 -8.25 -9.74
CA LEU A 89 -19.76 -8.67 -9.21
C LEU A 89 -18.64 -8.42 -10.21
N GLU A 90 -18.89 -8.65 -11.50
CA GLU A 90 -17.92 -8.33 -12.56
C GLU A 90 -17.57 -6.84 -12.56
N SER A 91 -18.55 -5.95 -12.32
CA SER A 91 -18.31 -4.51 -12.21
C SER A 91 -17.42 -4.10 -11.04
N MET A 92 -17.18 -5.00 -10.09
CA MET A 92 -16.34 -4.80 -8.91
C MET A 92 -15.06 -5.66 -8.95
N ASN A 93 -14.93 -6.54 -9.95
CA ASN A 93 -13.76 -7.41 -10.13
C ASN A 93 -12.60 -6.60 -10.71
N PRO A 94 -11.45 -6.47 -10.00
CA PRO A 94 -10.28 -5.75 -10.51
C PRO A 94 -9.75 -6.30 -11.84
N GLU A 95 -10.03 -7.57 -12.16
CA GLU A 95 -9.59 -8.21 -13.41
C GLU A 95 -10.54 -8.03 -14.58
N SER A 96 -11.75 -7.54 -14.33
CA SER A 96 -12.74 -7.31 -15.39
C SER A 96 -12.19 -6.34 -16.43
N LEU A 97 -12.56 -6.57 -17.69
CA LEU A 97 -12.26 -5.61 -18.76
C LEU A 97 -12.85 -4.23 -18.44
N PHE A 98 -14.01 -4.20 -17.77
CA PHE A 98 -14.66 -2.97 -17.33
C PHE A 98 -13.78 -2.17 -16.37
N ILE A 99 -13.32 -2.77 -15.27
CA ILE A 99 -12.45 -2.08 -14.30
C ILE A 99 -11.08 -1.75 -14.92
N LYS A 100 -10.52 -2.63 -15.76
CA LYS A 100 -9.27 -2.35 -16.49
C LYS A 100 -9.41 -1.10 -17.36
N VAL A 101 -10.46 -0.99 -18.16
CA VAL A 101 -10.75 0.21 -18.97
C VAL A 101 -10.96 1.45 -18.10
N LEU A 102 -11.66 1.34 -16.97
CA LEU A 102 -11.83 2.45 -16.04
C LEU A 102 -10.49 2.87 -15.40
N ARG A 103 -9.56 1.94 -15.20
CA ARG A 103 -8.27 2.19 -14.54
C ARG A 103 -7.18 2.65 -15.51
N SER A 104 -7.17 2.18 -16.75
CA SER A 104 -6.11 2.43 -17.71
C SER A 104 -5.89 3.93 -17.91
N PRO A 105 -4.71 4.46 -17.52
CA PRO A 105 -4.25 5.72 -18.06
C PRO A 105 -3.86 5.39 -19.49
N GLY A 106 -4.76 5.60 -20.45
CA GLY A 106 -4.55 5.01 -21.76
C GLY A 106 -3.18 5.33 -22.33
N GLU A 107 -2.60 4.38 -23.07
CA GLU A 107 -2.01 4.67 -24.38
C GLU A 107 -3.11 5.26 -25.28
N MET A 108 -3.69 6.37 -24.83
CA MET A 108 -4.66 7.16 -25.53
C MET A 108 -3.83 8.09 -26.38
N SER A 109 -3.62 7.64 -27.61
CA SER A 109 -3.14 8.43 -28.73
C SER A 109 -3.62 9.89 -28.68
N SER A 110 -2.90 10.77 -29.37
CA SER A 110 -3.26 12.15 -29.70
C SER A 110 -4.64 12.35 -30.35
N GLU A 111 -5.46 11.30 -30.42
CA GLU A 111 -6.79 11.24 -31.01
C GLU A 111 -7.81 10.59 -30.07
N ASN A 112 -7.84 10.90 -28.77
CA ASN A 112 -9.04 10.59 -27.96
C ASN A 112 -10.16 11.60 -28.30
N PRO A 113 -11.24 11.21 -28.99
CA PRO A 113 -12.33 12.13 -29.35
C PRO A 113 -13.16 12.61 -28.14
N TYR A 114 -12.91 12.10 -26.92
CA TYR A 114 -13.67 12.42 -25.71
C TYR A 114 -12.89 13.24 -24.67
N GLY A 115 -11.58 13.47 -24.86
CA GLY A 115 -10.73 14.20 -23.91
C GLY A 115 -10.67 13.59 -22.50
N LEU A 116 -9.95 14.25 -21.58
CA LEU A 116 -10.06 13.98 -20.14
C LEU A 116 -11.34 14.64 -19.61
N PHE A 117 -12.07 13.96 -18.73
CA PHE A 117 -13.29 14.52 -18.14
C PHE A 117 -12.97 15.78 -17.32
N GLN A 118 -13.67 16.88 -17.62
CA GLN A 118 -13.47 18.18 -16.98
C GLN A 118 -14.18 18.28 -15.62
N ASN A 119 -15.27 17.53 -15.41
CA ASN A 119 -16.02 17.62 -14.17
C ASN A 119 -15.20 17.10 -12.97
N ARG A 120 -15.19 17.88 -11.90
CA ARG A 120 -14.61 17.49 -10.60
C ARG A 120 -15.44 16.37 -9.98
N ILE A 121 -14.78 15.56 -9.16
CA ILE A 121 -15.41 14.46 -8.43
C ILE A 121 -15.07 14.59 -6.95
N ALA A 122 -16.07 14.36 -6.11
CA ALA A 122 -15.91 14.25 -4.67
C ALA A 122 -15.98 12.78 -4.26
N VAL A 123 -15.07 12.33 -3.41
CA VAL A 123 -15.00 10.95 -2.92
C VAL A 123 -15.11 10.95 -1.40
N ILE A 124 -16.10 10.23 -0.87
CA ILE A 124 -16.18 9.87 0.54
C ILE A 124 -15.59 8.47 0.66
N SER A 125 -14.48 8.37 1.37
CA SER A 125 -13.72 7.14 1.60
C SER A 125 -13.50 6.92 3.09
N GLY A 126 -13.05 5.73 3.45
CA GLY A 126 -12.80 5.43 4.84
C GLY A 126 -12.05 4.14 5.10
N ASN A 127 -11.68 3.96 6.37
CA ASN A 127 -10.97 2.81 6.89
C ASN A 127 -11.57 2.32 8.21
N GLY A 128 -11.93 1.05 8.28
CA GLY A 128 -12.38 0.41 9.52
C GLY A 128 -11.21 0.09 10.45
N ALA A 129 -11.21 0.70 11.64
CA ALA A 129 -10.27 0.38 12.71
C ALA A 129 -10.71 -0.87 13.50
N LEU A 130 -9.77 -1.57 14.15
CA LEU A 130 -10.07 -2.80 14.90
C LEU A 130 -10.84 -2.46 16.19
N SER A 131 -11.98 -3.12 16.42
CA SER A 131 -12.72 -3.11 17.69
C SER A 131 -12.58 -4.48 18.37
N ILE A 132 -12.50 -4.54 19.71
CA ILE A 132 -12.33 -5.78 20.50
C ILE A 132 -13.67 -6.53 20.71
N SER A 133 -14.79 -5.99 20.21
CA SER A 133 -16.11 -6.65 20.19
C SER A 133 -16.18 -7.87 19.24
N LEU A 134 -17.29 -8.63 19.22
CA LEU A 134 -17.53 -9.71 18.24
C LEU A 134 -17.40 -9.26 16.77
N GLY A 135 -17.62 -7.97 16.47
CA GLY A 135 -17.33 -7.37 15.15
C GLY A 135 -15.82 -7.22 14.84
N GLY A 136 -14.97 -7.41 15.85
CA GLY A 136 -13.52 -7.46 15.76
C GLY A 136 -12.99 -8.64 14.96
N LEU A 137 -13.66 -9.79 15.00
CA LEU A 137 -13.26 -10.96 14.22
C LEU A 137 -13.44 -10.68 12.71
N SER A 138 -14.55 -10.06 12.31
CA SER A 138 -14.76 -9.64 10.91
C SER A 138 -13.75 -8.60 10.43
N ILE A 139 -13.28 -7.70 11.32
CA ILE A 139 -12.23 -6.71 10.97
C ILE A 139 -10.85 -7.38 10.93
N LEU A 140 -10.57 -8.35 11.80
CA LEU A 140 -9.31 -9.10 11.79
C LEU A 140 -9.21 -9.94 10.50
N LEU A 141 -10.32 -10.57 10.11
CA LEU A 141 -10.44 -11.36 8.89
C LEU A 141 -10.40 -10.50 7.62
N SER A 142 -11.06 -9.33 7.60
CA SER A 142 -10.92 -8.39 6.50
C SER A 142 -9.49 -7.84 6.41
N LYS A 143 -8.83 -7.48 7.51
CA LYS A 143 -7.43 -7.05 7.49
C LYS A 143 -6.48 -8.15 6.98
N MET A 144 -6.75 -9.41 7.31
CA MET A 144 -6.00 -10.55 6.78
C MET A 144 -6.16 -10.73 5.26
N LEU A 145 -7.34 -10.40 4.71
CA LEU A 145 -7.67 -10.58 3.30
C LEU A 145 -7.30 -9.39 2.42
N PHE A 146 -7.51 -8.17 2.92
CA PHE A 146 -7.29 -6.91 2.21
C PHE A 146 -5.87 -6.35 2.39
N GLN A 147 -5.13 -6.72 3.45
CA GLN A 147 -3.72 -6.34 3.74
C GLN A 147 -3.41 -4.82 3.74
N ALA A 148 -4.42 -3.96 3.61
CA ALA A 148 -4.35 -2.50 3.51
C ALA A 148 -5.62 -1.86 4.10
N LYS A 149 -5.67 -0.51 4.12
CA LYS A 149 -6.88 0.24 4.54
C LYS A 149 -8.10 -0.17 3.71
N ASN A 150 -9.22 -0.47 4.38
CA ASN A 150 -10.47 -0.91 3.76
C ASN A 150 -11.67 -0.66 4.68
N ASP A 151 -12.88 -0.72 4.12
CA ASP A 151 -14.14 -0.57 4.85
C ASP A 151 -14.88 -1.90 5.07
N LEU A 152 -14.15 -3.02 5.11
CA LEU A 152 -14.61 -4.42 5.08
C LEU A 152 -14.99 -4.98 3.71
N ILE A 153 -15.39 -4.13 2.75
CA ILE A 153 -15.84 -4.58 1.42
C ILE A 153 -14.93 -4.05 0.31
N VAL A 154 -14.46 -2.82 0.41
CA VAL A 154 -13.71 -2.11 -0.63
C VAL A 154 -12.40 -1.58 -0.05
N ASN A 155 -11.30 -1.80 -0.78
CA ASN A 155 -10.02 -1.20 -0.46
C ASN A 155 -10.14 0.34 -0.54
N THR A 156 -9.70 1.07 0.48
CA THR A 156 -9.80 2.54 0.51
C THR A 156 -9.14 3.17 -0.73
N ASN A 157 -8.00 2.64 -1.16
CA ASN A 157 -7.29 3.13 -2.35
C ASN A 157 -8.12 3.00 -3.64
N SER A 158 -8.93 1.95 -3.75
CA SER A 158 -9.79 1.73 -4.91
C SER A 158 -10.86 2.80 -5.06
N MET A 159 -11.30 3.41 -3.95
CA MET A 159 -12.35 4.44 -3.94
C MET A 159 -11.95 5.73 -4.66
N TYR A 160 -10.64 6.00 -4.75
CA TYR A 160 -10.11 7.17 -5.45
C TYR A 160 -9.88 6.92 -6.95
N LEU A 161 -9.89 5.66 -7.40
CA LEU A 161 -9.59 5.28 -8.78
C LEU A 161 -10.80 5.51 -9.71
N GLY A 162 -10.77 4.90 -10.89
CA GLY A 162 -11.73 5.11 -11.98
C GLY A 162 -11.16 6.00 -13.08
N LEU A 163 -12.04 6.48 -13.97
CA LEU A 163 -11.67 7.24 -15.16
C LEU A 163 -10.78 8.45 -14.83
N MET A 164 -9.74 8.65 -15.64
CA MET A 164 -8.85 9.80 -15.54
C MET A 164 -9.61 11.11 -15.79
N ARG A 165 -9.28 12.14 -14.99
CA ARG A 165 -9.90 13.47 -15.03
C ARG A 165 -8.82 14.53 -15.15
N GLN A 166 -9.16 15.69 -15.73
CA GLN A 166 -8.24 16.83 -15.78
C GLN A 166 -7.99 17.41 -14.38
N ASN A 167 -9.08 17.53 -13.61
CA ASN A 167 -9.05 18.08 -12.27
C ASN A 167 -8.72 16.99 -11.22
N PRO A 168 -8.03 17.34 -10.12
CA PRO A 168 -7.83 16.44 -9.00
C PRO A 168 -9.16 15.91 -8.43
N VAL A 169 -9.12 14.69 -7.91
CA VAL A 169 -10.19 14.12 -7.09
C VAL A 169 -10.21 14.87 -5.76
N GLN A 170 -11.36 15.40 -5.37
CA GLN A 170 -11.55 15.90 -4.02
C GLN A 170 -12.03 14.78 -3.13
N TYR A 171 -11.54 14.67 -1.89
CA TYR A 171 -11.98 13.60 -1.00
C TYR A 171 -12.09 13.99 0.48
N PHE A 172 -12.98 13.28 1.16
CA PHE A 172 -13.09 13.22 2.60
C PHE A 172 -12.81 11.78 3.06
N PHE A 173 -11.92 11.62 4.02
CA PHE A 173 -11.49 10.31 4.54
C PHE A 173 -11.89 10.19 6.02
N ASP A 174 -12.68 9.16 6.35
CA ASP A 174 -13.06 8.83 7.73
C ASP A 174 -12.38 7.55 8.21
N GLU A 175 -11.86 7.56 9.44
CA GLU A 175 -11.19 6.40 10.03
C GLU A 175 -11.67 6.22 11.48
N GLY A 176 -12.14 5.02 11.79
CA GLY A 176 -12.75 4.74 13.09
C GLY A 176 -13.24 3.31 13.19
N THR A 177 -13.54 2.87 14.42
CA THR A 177 -14.07 1.52 14.70
C THR A 177 -15.50 1.32 14.18
N GLU A 178 -16.21 2.42 14.00
CA GLU A 178 -17.57 2.54 13.49
C GLU A 178 -17.60 2.71 11.96
N VAL A 179 -16.45 2.86 11.31
CA VAL A 179 -16.34 3.04 9.86
C VAL A 179 -16.31 1.69 9.16
N ASN A 180 -17.32 1.42 8.36
CA ASN A 180 -17.42 0.27 7.47
C ASN A 180 -18.32 0.61 6.28
N HIS A 181 -18.36 -0.28 5.29
CA HIS A 181 -19.09 -0.09 4.04
C HIS A 181 -20.57 0.29 4.25
N PHE A 182 -21.19 -0.21 5.32
CA PHE A 182 -22.61 -0.01 5.61
C PHE A 182 -22.90 1.18 6.53
N SER A 183 -21.87 1.87 7.04
CA SER A 183 -22.04 2.96 8.00
C SER A 183 -21.85 4.36 7.43
N TYR A 184 -21.37 4.53 6.19
CA TYR A 184 -21.18 5.86 5.59
C TYR A 184 -22.42 6.75 5.58
N PHE A 185 -23.62 6.18 5.46
CA PHE A 185 -24.88 6.95 5.50
C PHE A 185 -25.48 7.07 6.90
N LYS A 186 -24.86 6.45 7.91
CA LYS A 186 -25.27 6.50 9.32
C LYS A 186 -24.35 7.40 10.15
N ASN A 187 -23.06 7.39 9.83
CA ASN A 187 -22.04 8.13 10.55
C ASN A 187 -22.20 9.64 10.29
N LYS A 188 -22.24 10.42 11.37
CA LYS A 188 -22.46 11.87 11.29
C LYS A 188 -21.38 12.58 10.48
N LYS A 189 -20.10 12.20 10.65
CA LYS A 189 -18.96 12.79 9.92
C LYS A 189 -19.12 12.66 8.40
N THR A 190 -19.47 11.47 7.91
CA THR A 190 -19.63 11.20 6.48
C THR A 190 -20.92 11.80 5.93
N GLN A 191 -22.01 11.85 6.71
CA GLN A 191 -23.22 12.61 6.35
C GLN A 191 -22.91 14.11 6.18
N ASP A 192 -22.15 14.70 7.10
CA ASP A 192 -21.74 16.11 7.04
C ASP A 192 -20.83 16.37 5.84
N ALA A 193 -19.92 15.46 5.52
CA ALA A 193 -19.08 15.55 4.33
C ALA A 193 -19.90 15.46 3.03
N ILE A 194 -20.90 14.57 2.96
CA ILE A 194 -21.83 14.47 1.84
C ILE A 194 -22.62 15.78 1.68
N ALA A 195 -23.16 16.31 2.79
CA ALA A 195 -23.88 17.58 2.78
C ALA A 195 -22.98 18.75 2.35
N ALA A 196 -21.73 18.80 2.82
CA ALA A 196 -20.76 19.81 2.41
C ALA A 196 -20.45 19.72 0.90
N ALA A 197 -20.23 18.51 0.37
CA ALA A 197 -20.01 18.30 -1.06
C ALA A 197 -21.22 18.73 -1.90
N LEU A 198 -22.44 18.38 -1.48
CA LEU A 198 -23.67 18.79 -2.16
C LEU A 198 -23.89 20.31 -2.11
N ASN A 199 -23.59 20.96 -0.99
CA ASN A 199 -23.84 22.40 -0.78
C ASN A 199 -22.70 23.33 -1.22
N ALA A 200 -21.51 22.80 -1.54
CA ALA A 200 -20.36 23.62 -1.95
C ALA A 200 -20.69 24.56 -3.14
N LYS A 201 -20.53 25.87 -2.99
CA LYS A 201 -20.77 26.84 -4.07
C LYS A 201 -19.51 27.08 -4.93
N SER A 202 -18.35 26.80 -4.37
CA SER A 202 -17.05 26.84 -5.03
C SER A 202 -16.70 25.51 -5.70
N GLU A 203 -15.79 25.55 -6.66
CA GLU A 203 -15.22 24.33 -7.25
C GLU A 203 -14.52 23.43 -6.23
N LEU A 204 -13.84 24.04 -5.26
CA LEU A 204 -13.19 23.37 -4.15
C LEU A 204 -14.15 23.25 -2.97
N ILE A 205 -14.20 22.09 -2.34
CA ILE A 205 -14.97 21.82 -1.13
C ILE A 205 -14.01 22.03 0.05
N PRO A 206 -14.20 23.06 0.91
CA PRO A 206 -13.21 23.44 1.92
C PRO A 206 -12.80 22.34 2.90
N SER A 207 -13.71 21.41 3.22
CA SER A 207 -13.45 20.28 4.11
C SER A 207 -12.79 19.07 3.42
N PHE A 208 -12.50 19.17 2.11
CA PHE A 208 -11.96 18.07 1.31
C PHE A 208 -10.51 18.32 0.94
N ALA A 209 -9.78 17.22 0.85
CA ALA A 209 -8.43 17.15 0.33
C ALA A 209 -8.43 16.93 -1.18
N GLU A 210 -7.36 17.24 -1.89
CA GLU A 210 -7.19 16.89 -3.30
C GLU A 210 -6.24 15.69 -3.49
N TYR A 211 -6.52 14.87 -4.50
CA TYR A 211 -5.74 13.72 -4.94
C TYR A 211 -5.63 13.73 -6.47
N ARG A 212 -4.41 13.85 -7.01
CA ARG A 212 -4.15 13.75 -8.46
C ARG A 212 -3.37 12.49 -8.76
N ARG A 213 -4.00 11.59 -9.51
CA ARG A 213 -3.40 10.34 -10.00
C ARG A 213 -2.21 10.65 -10.92
N GLY A 214 -1.08 10.01 -10.67
CA GLY A 214 0.16 10.14 -11.44
C GLY A 214 0.98 11.41 -11.22
N SER A 215 0.60 12.30 -10.29
CA SER A 215 1.41 13.49 -9.97
C SER A 215 2.49 13.19 -8.93
N ALA A 216 3.59 13.97 -8.92
CA ALA A 216 4.57 13.96 -7.82
C ALA A 216 3.97 14.38 -6.45
N ASP A 217 2.68 14.74 -6.42
CA ASP A 217 1.86 15.05 -5.25
C ASP A 217 1.01 13.85 -4.78
N GLU A 218 1.08 12.69 -5.46
CA GLU A 218 0.60 11.39 -4.94
C GLU A 218 1.22 11.04 -3.57
N THR A 219 2.28 11.78 -3.20
CA THR A 219 3.23 11.52 -2.14
C THR A 219 3.11 12.44 -0.92
N VAL A 220 2.14 13.36 -0.89
CA VAL A 220 1.96 14.31 0.24
C VAL A 220 0.97 13.84 1.31
N ARG A 221 0.08 12.87 1.04
CA ARG A 221 -0.86 12.37 2.06
C ARG A 221 -0.86 10.84 2.10
N GLY A 222 -0.39 10.28 3.22
CA GLY A 222 -0.15 8.85 3.50
C GLY A 222 -1.38 7.93 3.46
N ILE A 223 -2.12 7.95 2.36
CA ILE A 223 -3.32 7.15 2.10
C ILE A 223 -2.94 5.81 1.46
N LEU A 224 -1.85 5.77 0.71
CA LEU A 224 -1.47 4.62 -0.10
C LEU A 224 -0.58 3.57 0.59
N GLY A 225 -0.03 3.84 1.78
CA GLY A 225 0.87 2.87 2.44
C GLY A 225 2.12 2.52 1.59
N ILE A 226 2.42 3.30 0.56
CA ILE A 226 3.62 3.16 -0.28
C ILE A 226 4.72 4.01 0.37
N GLU A 227 5.87 3.39 0.62
CA GLU A 227 6.93 4.00 1.40
C GLU A 227 7.62 5.15 0.61
N TYR A 228 7.36 6.42 0.95
CA TYR A 228 7.95 7.57 0.25
C TYR A 228 8.90 8.42 1.12
N GLY A 229 9.77 9.17 0.45
CA GLY A 229 10.68 10.19 1.00
C GLY A 229 12.03 9.60 1.41
N ARG A 230 13.03 10.47 1.51
CA ARG A 230 14.39 10.12 1.94
C ARG A 230 14.67 10.77 3.28
N ILE A 231 15.22 10.00 4.22
CA ILE A 231 15.88 10.53 5.40
C ILE A 231 17.33 10.06 5.37
N PHE A 232 18.24 11.01 5.48
CA PHE A 232 19.66 10.76 5.59
C PHE A 232 20.20 11.65 6.69
N ASN A 233 20.80 11.03 7.69
CA ASN A 233 21.52 11.72 8.74
C ASN A 233 22.89 11.07 8.89
N ASP A 234 23.94 11.86 8.76
CA ASP A 234 25.33 11.43 8.97
C ASP A 234 26.09 12.36 9.93
N GLN A 235 25.35 13.29 10.55
CA GLN A 235 25.93 14.30 11.42
C GLN A 235 26.06 13.76 12.85
N VAL A 236 27.24 13.96 13.43
CA VAL A 236 27.54 13.59 14.81
C VAL A 236 28.03 14.84 15.53
N SER A 237 27.35 15.22 16.60
CA SER A 237 27.67 16.40 17.41
C SER A 237 28.89 16.17 18.31
N GLY A 238 29.21 14.91 18.61
CA GLY A 238 30.24 14.52 19.57
C GLY A 238 29.85 14.76 21.03
N LYS A 239 28.63 15.26 21.29
CA LYS A 239 28.11 15.57 22.63
C LYS A 239 27.11 14.52 23.15
N LYS A 240 26.47 13.77 22.24
CA LYS A 240 25.51 12.71 22.56
C LYS A 240 26.05 11.33 22.20
N PRO A 241 25.56 10.24 22.81
CA PRO A 241 25.80 8.90 22.31
C PRO A 241 25.25 8.76 20.87
N ILE A 242 25.89 7.91 20.08
CA ILE A 242 25.61 7.76 18.65
C ILE A 242 24.77 6.51 18.45
N ILE A 243 23.76 6.57 17.58
CA ILE A 243 23.01 5.39 17.12
C ILE A 243 23.24 5.21 15.63
N VAL A 244 23.72 4.04 15.22
CA VAL A 244 23.73 3.63 13.81
C VAL A 244 22.46 2.86 13.51
N LEU A 245 21.60 3.41 12.65
CA LEU A 245 20.35 2.81 12.21
C LEU A 245 20.53 2.11 10.86
N ILE A 246 20.46 0.79 10.87
CA ILE A 246 20.65 -0.08 9.71
C ILE A 246 19.29 -0.59 9.24
N PRO A 247 18.85 -0.28 8.00
CA PRO A 247 17.56 -0.68 7.49
C PRO A 247 17.50 -2.18 7.13
N GLY A 248 16.29 -2.67 6.88
CA GLY A 248 16.08 -3.99 6.30
C GLY A 248 16.28 -4.03 4.78
N ILE A 249 16.01 -5.20 4.20
CA ILE A 249 15.93 -5.34 2.73
C ILE A 249 14.92 -4.34 2.17
N MET A 250 15.30 -3.66 1.10
CA MET A 250 14.51 -2.59 0.47
C MET A 250 14.26 -1.35 1.33
N GLY A 251 14.88 -1.21 2.51
CA GLY A 251 14.70 -0.05 3.38
C GLY A 251 15.53 1.19 3.01
N SER A 252 16.39 1.09 1.99
CA SER A 252 17.17 2.21 1.44
C SER A 252 16.57 2.70 0.11
N VAL A 253 16.61 4.01 -0.09
CA VAL A 253 16.34 4.66 -1.38
C VAL A 253 17.56 4.46 -2.29
N LEU A 254 17.36 3.89 -3.47
CA LEU A 254 18.41 3.70 -4.49
C LEU A 254 18.21 4.68 -5.66
N GLU A 255 19.31 5.24 -6.16
CA GLU A 255 19.35 6.18 -7.29
C GLU A 255 20.36 5.72 -8.34
N LYS A 256 20.01 5.85 -9.63
CA LYS A 256 20.89 5.69 -10.79
C LYS A 256 20.93 7.01 -11.52
N ASN A 257 22.11 7.61 -11.73
CA ASN A 257 22.25 8.89 -12.42
C ASN A 257 21.30 9.99 -11.90
N LYS A 258 21.17 10.12 -10.56
CA LYS A 258 20.25 11.05 -9.88
C LYS A 258 18.75 10.81 -10.13
N SER A 259 18.40 9.68 -10.73
CA SER A 259 17.02 9.24 -10.94
C SER A 259 16.67 8.15 -9.93
N LEU A 260 15.53 8.29 -9.26
CA LEU A 260 15.07 7.36 -8.23
C LEU A 260 14.67 6.01 -8.83
N ILE A 261 15.36 4.93 -8.41
CA ILE A 261 15.05 3.54 -8.81
C ILE A 261 13.83 3.03 -8.04
N TRP A 262 13.64 3.50 -6.80
CA TRP A 262 12.60 2.98 -5.89
C TRP A 262 11.16 3.22 -6.41
N LEU A 263 10.93 4.31 -7.15
CA LEU A 263 9.66 4.63 -7.84
C LEU A 263 9.31 3.67 -8.98
N HIS A 264 10.30 2.93 -9.49
CA HIS A 264 10.11 1.96 -10.56
C HIS A 264 9.82 0.55 -10.06
N TYR A 265 9.95 0.19 -8.78
CA TYR A 265 9.72 -1.20 -8.36
C TYR A 265 8.26 -1.67 -8.49
N LEU A 266 7.30 -0.82 -8.13
CA LEU A 266 5.85 -1.06 -8.31
C LEU A 266 5.43 -0.99 -9.79
N ARG A 267 6.11 -0.21 -10.62
CA ARG A 267 5.88 -0.13 -12.08
C ARG A 267 6.62 -1.22 -12.87
N MET A 268 7.77 -1.71 -12.41
CA MET A 268 8.63 -2.70 -13.08
C MET A 268 8.16 -4.12 -12.89
N MET A 269 7.39 -4.40 -11.84
CA MET A 269 6.67 -5.67 -11.72
C MET A 269 5.55 -5.87 -12.76
N MET A 270 5.31 -4.88 -13.64
CA MET A 270 4.51 -4.98 -14.86
C MET A 270 5.30 -5.25 -16.15
N GLY A 271 6.62 -5.54 -16.09
CA GLY A 271 7.34 -6.05 -17.27
C GLY A 271 8.68 -5.39 -17.60
N ASP A 272 9.33 -4.69 -16.69
CA ASP A 272 10.66 -4.11 -16.96
C ASP A 272 11.65 -4.37 -15.82
N LEU A 273 11.99 -5.65 -15.62
CA LEU A 273 13.00 -6.07 -14.64
C LEU A 273 14.45 -5.75 -15.10
N SER A 274 14.64 -5.18 -16.29
CA SER A 274 15.96 -5.00 -16.93
C SER A 274 16.88 -4.04 -16.18
N GLN A 275 16.33 -3.05 -15.45
CA GLN A 275 17.12 -1.99 -14.81
C GLN A 275 17.59 -2.29 -13.37
N LEU A 276 17.27 -3.49 -12.85
CA LEU A 276 17.72 -3.95 -11.52
C LEU A 276 18.74 -5.08 -11.60
N ASP A 277 19.31 -5.33 -12.77
CA ASP A 277 20.41 -6.30 -12.89
C ASP A 277 21.47 -5.98 -11.81
N ILE A 278 21.90 -7.01 -11.11
CA ILE A 278 22.97 -6.92 -10.11
C ILE A 278 24.26 -6.37 -10.72
N ASN A 279 24.41 -6.53 -12.03
CA ASN A 279 25.52 -6.04 -12.84
C ASN A 279 25.39 -4.55 -13.20
N GLU A 280 24.26 -3.90 -12.94
CA GLU A 280 24.08 -2.47 -13.22
C GLU A 280 24.94 -1.62 -12.30
N GLU A 281 25.85 -0.88 -12.93
CA GLU A 281 26.78 0.04 -12.28
C GLU A 281 26.14 1.42 -12.02
N ASN A 282 26.81 2.25 -11.21
CA ASN A 282 26.38 3.61 -10.88
C ASN A 282 25.04 3.72 -10.12
N ILE A 283 24.77 2.74 -9.25
CA ILE A 283 23.62 2.75 -8.35
C ILE A 283 24.08 3.06 -6.93
N GLU A 284 23.49 4.09 -6.35
CA GLU A 284 23.85 4.59 -5.01
C GLU A 284 22.67 4.51 -4.06
N ALA A 285 22.96 4.15 -2.81
CA ALA A 285 22.00 4.21 -1.73
C ALA A 285 22.09 5.56 -1.02
N THR A 286 21.08 6.42 -1.21
CA THR A 286 21.17 7.85 -0.86
C THR A 286 20.50 8.20 0.47
N GLY A 287 19.75 7.27 1.08
CA GLY A 287 19.14 7.45 2.39
C GLY A 287 18.17 6.32 2.73
N LEU A 288 17.56 6.39 3.91
CA LEU A 288 16.49 5.47 4.32
C LEU A 288 15.15 5.98 3.85
N ILE A 289 14.19 5.07 3.76
CA ILE A 289 12.84 5.44 3.37
C ILE A 289 12.14 6.18 4.53
N LYS A 290 11.78 7.44 4.27
CA LYS A 290 11.29 8.38 5.29
C LYS A 290 10.02 7.89 5.97
N THR A 291 9.04 7.40 5.22
CA THR A 291 7.79 6.86 5.79
C THR A 291 8.00 5.73 6.80
N SER A 292 9.02 4.89 6.60
CA SER A 292 9.28 3.73 7.45
C SER A 292 10.18 4.09 8.64
N TYR A 293 11.19 4.94 8.44
CA TYR A 293 12.23 5.18 9.44
C TYR A 293 12.15 6.54 10.15
N LYS A 294 11.48 7.56 9.58
CA LYS A 294 11.50 8.93 10.11
C LYS A 294 10.99 9.02 11.56
N LYS A 295 9.86 8.39 11.88
CA LYS A 295 9.29 8.49 13.23
C LYS A 295 10.26 8.01 14.32
N LEU A 296 10.95 6.91 14.05
CA LEU A 296 11.96 6.37 14.97
C LEU A 296 13.19 7.27 15.00
N THR A 297 13.67 7.72 13.85
CA THR A 297 14.82 8.64 13.77
C THR A 297 14.56 9.94 14.53
N ASP A 298 13.39 10.57 14.33
CA ASP A 298 13.01 11.80 15.04
C ASP A 298 12.98 11.57 16.55
N TYR A 299 12.28 10.52 17.01
CA TYR A 299 12.16 10.19 18.43
C TYR A 299 13.54 9.96 19.09
N LEU A 300 14.46 9.28 18.40
CA LEU A 300 15.79 9.02 18.93
C LEU A 300 16.69 10.26 18.89
N SER A 301 16.49 11.18 17.95
CA SER A 301 17.34 12.37 17.76
C SER A 301 17.29 13.34 18.96
N ASP A 302 16.23 13.26 19.77
CA ASP A 302 16.12 14.01 21.02
C ASP A 302 17.27 13.65 21.98
N SER A 303 17.61 12.37 22.09
CA SER A 303 18.60 11.85 23.05
C SER A 303 19.93 11.40 22.43
N PHE A 304 19.96 11.11 21.12
CA PHE A 304 21.10 10.50 20.44
C PHE A 304 21.46 11.24 19.15
N ASP A 305 22.72 11.11 18.72
CA ASP A 305 23.12 11.44 17.36
C ASP A 305 22.81 10.24 16.45
N VAL A 306 21.72 10.30 15.67
CA VAL A 306 21.26 9.17 14.86
C VAL A 306 21.90 9.20 13.48
N VAL A 307 22.82 8.29 13.22
CA VAL A 307 23.45 8.06 11.91
C VAL A 307 22.68 7.00 11.14
N THR A 308 22.12 7.36 9.99
CA THR A 308 21.45 6.42 9.09
C THR A 308 22.46 5.72 8.18
N PHE A 309 22.31 4.41 8.01
CA PHE A 309 23.19 3.62 7.16
C PHE A 309 22.47 3.05 5.92
N PRO A 310 22.27 3.86 4.85
CA PRO A 310 21.73 3.34 3.60
C PRO A 310 22.75 2.45 2.89
N TYR A 311 22.30 1.29 2.40
CA TYR A 311 23.10 0.39 1.58
C TYR A 311 22.31 -0.14 0.38
N ASP A 312 23.03 -0.57 -0.66
CA ASP A 312 22.43 -1.19 -1.84
C ASP A 312 21.99 -2.61 -1.48
N TRP A 313 20.69 -2.76 -1.21
CA TRP A 313 20.07 -4.00 -0.77
C TRP A 313 19.96 -5.06 -1.87
N ARG A 314 20.34 -4.74 -3.12
CA ARG A 314 20.40 -5.70 -4.24
C ARG A 314 21.68 -6.52 -4.21
N LYS A 315 22.76 -5.96 -3.63
CA LYS A 315 24.07 -6.58 -3.57
C LYS A 315 24.21 -7.46 -2.34
N SER A 316 25.31 -8.23 -2.29
CA SER A 316 25.55 -9.13 -1.18
C SER A 316 25.67 -8.37 0.15
N VAL A 317 25.15 -8.98 1.22
CA VAL A 317 25.30 -8.50 2.60
C VAL A 317 26.77 -8.21 2.93
N ALA A 318 27.67 -8.99 2.33
CA ALA A 318 29.10 -8.84 2.50
C ALA A 318 29.62 -7.46 2.09
N GLN A 319 29.17 -6.93 0.95
CA GLN A 319 29.57 -5.60 0.49
C GLN A 319 29.02 -4.50 1.41
N ALA A 320 27.80 -4.66 1.90
CA ALA A 320 27.23 -3.73 2.86
C ALA A 320 28.01 -3.74 4.19
N GLY A 321 28.49 -4.89 4.65
CA GLY A 321 29.27 -4.98 5.88
C GLY A 321 30.67 -4.37 5.79
N VAL A 322 31.30 -4.35 4.60
CA VAL A 322 32.54 -3.58 4.36
C VAL A 322 32.29 -2.08 4.58
N ARG A 323 31.25 -1.54 3.95
CA ARG A 323 30.86 -0.13 4.13
C ARG A 323 30.45 0.19 5.57
N LEU A 324 29.81 -0.76 6.25
CA LEU A 324 29.43 -0.59 7.65
C LEU A 324 30.68 -0.53 8.54
N ASP A 325 31.69 -1.37 8.29
CA ASP A 325 32.95 -1.32 9.02
C ASP A 325 33.64 0.04 8.90
N GLU A 326 33.70 0.61 7.69
CA GLU A 326 34.24 1.97 7.47
C GLU A 326 33.49 3.03 8.29
N VAL A 327 32.16 2.96 8.30
CA VAL A 327 31.32 3.87 9.10
C VAL A 327 31.58 3.66 10.59
N MET A 328 31.64 2.42 11.07
CA MET A 328 31.89 2.12 12.48
C MET A 328 33.29 2.55 12.92
N GLN A 329 34.32 2.39 12.08
CA GLN A 329 35.67 2.89 12.34
C GLN A 329 35.73 4.43 12.37
N ARG A 330 34.98 5.12 11.51
CA ARG A 330 34.87 6.58 11.56
C ARG A 330 34.18 7.03 12.85
N LEU A 331 33.08 6.37 13.22
CA LEU A 331 32.30 6.72 14.41
C LEU A 331 33.00 6.36 15.72
N SER A 332 33.87 5.33 15.73
CA SER A 332 34.63 4.95 16.92
C SER A 332 35.66 6.00 17.35
N LYS A 333 36.08 6.89 16.44
CA LYS A 333 36.99 8.01 16.74
C LYS A 333 36.34 9.04 17.67
N TYR A 334 35.01 9.09 17.73
CA TYR A 334 34.31 9.94 18.70
C TYR A 334 34.40 9.32 20.10
N LYS A 335 34.60 10.17 21.12
CA LYS A 335 34.60 9.78 22.54
C LYS A 335 33.18 9.53 23.09
N GLN A 336 32.29 8.96 22.27
CA GLN A 336 30.88 8.70 22.57
C GLN A 336 30.56 7.22 22.37
N THR A 337 29.64 6.64 23.15
CA THR A 337 29.19 5.26 22.93
C THR A 337 28.44 5.17 21.60
N VAL A 338 28.80 4.20 20.75
CA VAL A 338 28.16 3.97 19.45
C VAL A 338 27.26 2.75 19.58
N HIS A 339 25.95 2.94 19.64
CA HIS A 339 24.95 1.86 19.64
C HIS A 339 24.57 1.48 18.20
N ILE A 340 24.05 0.26 18.03
CA ILE A 340 23.59 -0.24 16.74
C ILE A 340 22.12 -0.66 16.86
N ILE A 341 21.27 -0.17 15.95
CA ILE A 341 19.91 -0.65 15.76
C ILE A 341 19.81 -1.21 14.35
N ALA A 342 19.52 -2.49 14.22
CA ALA A 342 19.46 -3.17 12.95
C ALA A 342 18.08 -3.78 12.71
N HIS A 343 17.42 -3.40 11.63
CA HIS A 343 16.11 -3.91 11.22
C HIS A 343 16.27 -5.04 10.20
N SER A 344 15.60 -6.17 10.42
CA SER A 344 15.50 -7.29 9.48
C SER A 344 16.88 -7.70 8.93
N MET A 345 17.06 -7.72 7.60
CA MET A 345 18.31 -8.02 6.91
C MET A 345 19.50 -7.15 7.36
N GLY A 346 19.25 -5.94 7.87
CA GLY A 346 20.29 -5.08 8.44
C GLY A 346 21.05 -5.73 9.60
N GLY A 347 20.43 -6.66 10.33
CA GLY A 347 21.12 -7.41 11.38
C GLY A 347 22.17 -8.38 10.83
N LEU A 348 21.96 -8.89 9.61
CA LEU A 348 22.96 -9.70 8.92
C LEU A 348 24.12 -8.83 8.41
N VAL A 349 23.85 -7.60 8.00
CA VAL A 349 24.88 -6.60 7.65
C VAL A 349 25.73 -6.27 8.88
N ALA A 350 25.09 -6.06 10.04
CA ALA A 350 25.79 -5.84 11.30
C ALA A 350 26.64 -7.06 11.70
N ARG A 351 26.12 -8.29 11.58
CA ARG A 351 26.90 -9.52 11.83
C ARG A 351 28.13 -9.58 10.95
N ASP A 352 27.97 -9.24 9.68
CA ASP A 352 29.04 -9.30 8.70
C ASP A 352 30.16 -8.27 9.01
N PHE A 353 29.82 -7.07 9.48
CA PHE A 353 30.77 -6.15 10.10
C PHE A 353 31.51 -6.79 11.30
N ILE A 354 30.78 -7.41 12.24
CA ILE A 354 31.37 -8.02 13.45
C ILE A 354 32.40 -9.09 13.09
N PHE A 355 32.09 -9.90 12.07
CA PHE A 355 32.99 -10.95 11.58
C PHE A 355 34.26 -10.36 10.95
N ARG A 356 34.14 -9.26 10.21
CA ARG A 356 35.28 -8.59 9.55
C ARG A 356 36.20 -7.89 10.54
N ASN A 357 35.63 -7.24 11.55
CA ASN A 357 36.38 -6.44 12.50
C ASN A 357 36.09 -6.84 13.96
N PRO A 358 36.53 -8.05 14.36
CA PRO A 358 36.31 -8.56 15.70
C PRO A 358 37.01 -7.71 16.77
N GLN A 359 38.09 -7.00 16.42
CA GLN A 359 38.81 -6.12 17.32
C GLN A 359 37.99 -4.88 17.64
N LEU A 360 37.49 -4.16 16.63
CA LEU A 360 36.60 -3.00 16.85
C LEU A 360 35.33 -3.42 17.58
N TRP A 361 34.77 -4.59 17.25
CA TRP A 361 33.62 -5.12 18.00
C TRP A 361 33.93 -5.29 19.48
N LYS A 362 35.07 -5.90 19.84
CA LYS A 362 35.51 -6.04 21.24
C LYS A 362 35.69 -4.67 21.91
N GLU A 363 36.23 -3.68 21.21
CA GLU A 363 36.41 -2.32 21.73
C GLU A 363 35.06 -1.62 21.98
N LEU A 364 34.09 -1.75 21.07
CA LEU A 364 32.74 -1.24 21.26
C LEU A 364 32.07 -1.87 22.48
N ASN A 365 32.21 -3.19 22.67
CA ASN A 365 31.63 -3.91 23.82
C ASN A 365 32.24 -3.49 25.16
N LYS A 366 33.47 -2.97 25.18
CA LYS A 366 34.09 -2.42 26.39
C LYS A 366 33.54 -1.04 26.76
N ARG A 367 32.87 -0.32 25.84
CA ARG A 367 32.31 1.00 26.13
C ARG A 367 31.12 0.88 27.09
N PRO A 368 31.05 1.73 28.13
CA PRO A 368 29.91 1.75 29.04
C PRO A 368 28.59 1.89 28.27
N GLN A 369 27.63 1.06 28.66
CA GLN A 369 26.26 1.08 28.13
C GLN A 369 26.13 0.75 26.64
N PHE A 370 27.15 0.19 25.98
CA PHE A 370 27.01 -0.27 24.60
C PHE A 370 25.79 -1.21 24.44
N ARG A 371 25.02 -0.98 23.37
CA ARG A 371 23.83 -1.77 23.02
C ARG A 371 23.82 -2.05 21.53
N PHE A 372 23.52 -3.31 21.20
CA PHE A 372 23.18 -3.75 19.86
C PHE A 372 21.77 -4.33 19.89
N ILE A 373 20.85 -3.69 19.18
CA ILE A 373 19.43 -4.04 19.12
C ILE A 373 19.11 -4.57 17.73
N MET A 374 18.46 -5.73 17.68
CA MET A 374 18.10 -6.40 16.44
C MET A 374 16.57 -6.55 16.36
N LEU A 375 15.97 -5.96 15.33
CA LEU A 375 14.53 -5.94 15.13
C LEU A 375 14.17 -6.95 14.04
N GLY A 376 13.82 -8.18 14.42
CA GLY A 376 13.32 -9.21 13.49
C GLY A 376 14.36 -9.71 12.48
N THR A 377 15.62 -9.88 12.88
CA THR A 377 16.68 -10.32 11.96
C THR A 377 16.51 -11.80 11.55
N PRO A 378 16.51 -12.10 10.23
CA PRO A 378 16.33 -13.46 9.74
C PRO A 378 17.66 -14.23 9.70
N TRP A 379 18.12 -14.73 10.87
CA TRP A 379 19.41 -15.43 10.99
C TRP A 379 19.62 -16.60 10.04
N MET A 380 18.54 -17.34 9.77
CA MET A 380 18.53 -18.54 8.92
C MET A 380 17.71 -18.30 7.64
N GLY A 381 17.55 -17.04 7.24
CA GLY A 381 16.70 -16.65 6.12
C GLY A 381 15.22 -16.54 6.50
N ALA A 382 14.37 -16.42 5.47
CA ALA A 382 12.93 -16.29 5.63
C ALA A 382 12.20 -17.14 4.57
N TYR A 383 11.21 -17.93 5.01
CA TYR A 383 10.37 -18.76 4.14
C TYR A 383 9.62 -17.98 3.06
N ARG A 384 9.45 -16.67 3.27
CA ARG A 384 8.81 -15.77 2.31
C ARG A 384 9.57 -15.66 1.00
N ILE A 385 10.90 -15.75 1.01
CA ILE A 385 11.72 -15.56 -0.21
C ILE A 385 11.45 -16.64 -1.27
N PRO A 386 11.43 -17.95 -0.93
CA PRO A 386 10.95 -18.99 -1.85
C PRO A 386 9.53 -18.75 -2.40
N TYR A 387 8.63 -18.17 -1.60
CA TYR A 387 7.27 -17.82 -2.05
C TYR A 387 7.29 -16.67 -3.06
N VAL A 388 8.15 -15.66 -2.87
CA VAL A 388 8.33 -14.56 -3.83
C VAL A 388 8.90 -15.10 -5.14
N LEU A 389 9.96 -15.90 -5.08
CA LEU A 389 10.61 -16.49 -6.26
C LEU A 389 9.70 -17.44 -7.05
N SER A 390 8.82 -18.17 -6.35
CA SER A 390 7.83 -19.05 -6.99
C SER A 390 6.57 -18.32 -7.48
N GLY A 391 6.52 -16.98 -7.37
CA GLY A 391 5.35 -16.18 -7.75
C GLY A 391 4.13 -16.38 -6.84
N LYS A 392 4.31 -17.07 -5.71
CA LYS A 392 3.23 -17.44 -4.77
C LYS A 392 3.02 -16.39 -3.69
N ASP A 393 3.97 -15.47 -3.49
CA ASP A 393 3.85 -14.41 -2.49
C ASP A 393 2.67 -13.49 -2.78
N CYS A 394 1.94 -13.14 -1.73
CA CYS A 394 0.75 -12.31 -1.80
C CYS A 394 1.00 -10.91 -2.39
N MET A 395 2.21 -10.34 -2.22
CA MET A 395 2.61 -9.06 -2.82
C MET A 395 2.91 -9.21 -4.31
N VAL A 396 3.56 -10.31 -4.71
CA VAL A 396 3.82 -10.59 -6.14
C VAL A 396 2.49 -10.77 -6.88
N LYS A 397 1.52 -11.47 -6.29
CA LYS A 397 0.16 -11.60 -6.83
C LYS A 397 -0.63 -10.29 -6.87
N LEU A 398 -0.34 -9.33 -5.98
CA LEU A 398 -0.95 -7.99 -6.00
C LEU A 398 -0.40 -7.13 -7.15
N LEU A 399 0.83 -7.40 -7.58
CA LEU A 399 1.57 -6.61 -8.55
C LEU A 399 1.34 -7.08 -10.00
N VAL A 400 0.95 -8.34 -10.23
CA VAL A 400 0.46 -8.86 -11.54
C VAL A 400 -0.93 -8.29 -11.92
N LYS A 401 -1.57 -7.54 -11.01
CA LYS A 401 -2.97 -7.05 -11.13
C LYS A 401 -3.10 -5.52 -11.19
N ILE A 402 -1.96 -4.84 -11.24
CA ILE A 402 -1.86 -3.46 -11.69
C ILE A 402 -1.38 -3.54 -13.14
#